data_AF-A0A5J4VW86-F1
#
_entry.id   AF-A0A5J4VW86-F1
#
_cell.length_a   1.000
_cell.length_b   1.000
_cell.length_c   1.000
_cell.angle_alpha   90.00
_cell.angle_beta   90.00
_cell.angle_gamma   90.00
#
_symmetry.space_group_name_H-M   'P 1'
#
loop_
_entity.id
_entity.type
_entity.pdbx_description
1 polymer ?
#
loop_
_entity_poly.entity_id
_entity_poly.type
_entity_poly.pdbx_seq_one_letter_code
_entity_poly.pdbx_strand_id
1 'polypeptide(L)'
;MSRHTISAEEKQAFAEFINQNLIDDIDLRTRLPVDSTSDDIFEVMKDGLIILKMVNQILPGTIDERIFNKTPKNTYQISDNLKLVLEGARRIGCKLVGISEKSIMDGNPMFVFSLLRQLVNQNLTIHITLLDHPELFRLMKENESLDEFRNMSAEQRLLRWFNYHLERSGHTQRVTNFGDDIKDGINYLILLNQLQDQQQQQSISQIISQYQNPLQRAEKILQISKSLGCKIFITAQDIIKGNKVLNQAFIAHLFNTKLGISSNEEIKLSEEQQKIIDEDRMKREQEEENWRQKQEIEKQKQHFVPKKQIQEKIIEQEKEQDVKIEQEKDQEKEQQSNGDKLSERQIDISNEKDDNEDKILNDDEQEGEEQKEYDKLKIEEEIKIKEEEERIIAEEKLRQEEEEIEKLKQIEKEKEIEEERKKIEEEKALIEAEKLKQQEIEKKLEEEAEKHRLEQEKTRIAMEEQMKWIEDQEKRIAEEKMKFELEEKQKREQEILQEEERKRIQLEEEELQEKQRIQQEFDNQDKIREQKEQELAESKNKNKVDFNLVNKRLPSASSIFIRKGQ
;
A
#
# COMPACT_ATOMS: atom_id res chain seq x y z
N MET A 1 -18.03 -11.34 9.30
CA MET A 1 -17.50 -11.75 7.97
C MET A 1 -18.56 -11.44 6.94
N SER A 2 -18.44 -10.31 6.23
CA SER A 2 -19.39 -9.97 5.17
C SER A 2 -19.15 -10.92 3.99
N ARG A 3 -20.18 -11.65 3.55
CA ARG A 3 -20.12 -12.41 2.31
C ARG A 3 -19.84 -11.42 1.19
N HIS A 4 -18.68 -11.52 0.55
CA HIS A 4 -18.32 -10.72 -0.61
C HIS A 4 -19.13 -11.18 -1.82
N THR A 5 -20.42 -10.83 -1.84
CA THR A 5 -21.22 -10.92 -3.06
C THR A 5 -20.77 -9.78 -3.97
N ILE A 6 -20.44 -10.11 -5.21
CA ILE A 6 -20.11 -9.12 -6.24
C ILE A 6 -21.41 -8.35 -6.55
N SER A 7 -21.42 -7.05 -6.31
CA SER A 7 -22.56 -6.20 -6.67
C SER A 7 -22.53 -5.94 -8.17
N ALA A 8 -23.64 -6.19 -8.85
CA ALA A 8 -23.78 -5.91 -10.28
C ALA A 8 -23.65 -4.40 -10.56
N GLU A 9 -24.20 -3.57 -9.67
CA GLU A 9 -24.11 -2.11 -9.76
C GLU A 9 -22.66 -1.62 -9.64
N GLU A 10 -21.90 -2.16 -8.68
CA GLU A 10 -20.48 -1.83 -8.54
C GLU A 10 -19.65 -2.31 -9.73
N LYS A 11 -19.93 -3.51 -10.25
CA LYS A 11 -19.25 -4.04 -11.45
C LYS A 11 -19.44 -3.10 -12.64
N GLN A 12 -20.69 -2.67 -12.87
CA GLN A 12 -21.03 -1.74 -13.94
C GLN A 12 -20.29 -0.41 -13.76
N ALA A 13 -20.34 0.16 -12.54
CA ALA A 13 -19.66 1.40 -12.21
C ALA A 13 -18.15 1.33 -12.41
N PHE A 14 -17.49 0.21 -12.04
CA PHE A 14 -16.06 0.05 -12.22
C PHE A 14 -15.66 -0.10 -13.70
N ALA A 15 -16.45 -0.79 -14.51
CA ALA A 15 -16.23 -0.85 -15.96
C ALA A 15 -16.33 0.56 -16.59
N GLU A 16 -17.36 1.32 -16.23
CA GLU A 16 -17.52 2.71 -16.68
C GLU A 16 -16.37 3.59 -16.21
N PHE A 17 -15.93 3.42 -14.96
CA PHE A 17 -14.77 4.12 -14.41
C PHE A 17 -13.50 3.85 -15.20
N ILE A 18 -13.20 2.59 -15.53
CA ILE A 18 -12.04 2.21 -16.35
C ILE A 18 -12.12 2.88 -17.71
N ASN A 19 -13.27 2.78 -18.37
CA ASN A 19 -13.49 3.40 -19.68
C ASN A 19 -13.24 4.91 -19.62
N GLN A 20 -13.82 5.62 -18.65
CA GLN A 20 -13.67 7.08 -18.54
C GLN A 20 -12.24 7.57 -18.27
N ASN A 21 -11.37 6.68 -17.80
CA ASN A 21 -10.05 7.01 -17.33
C ASN A 21 -8.94 6.53 -18.26
N LEU A 22 -9.18 5.46 -19.02
CA LEU A 22 -8.16 4.80 -19.85
C LEU A 22 -8.52 4.68 -21.34
N ILE A 23 -9.69 5.17 -21.78
CA ILE A 23 -10.14 5.01 -23.18
C ILE A 23 -9.14 5.56 -24.22
N ASP A 24 -8.37 6.58 -23.86
CA ASP A 24 -7.40 7.23 -24.74
C ASP A 24 -6.03 6.53 -24.76
N ASP A 25 -5.81 5.48 -23.95
CA ASP A 25 -4.53 4.77 -23.89
C ASP A 25 -4.32 3.92 -25.16
N ILE A 26 -3.15 4.11 -25.79
CA ILE A 26 -2.79 3.50 -27.07
C ILE A 26 -2.64 1.98 -26.96
N ASP A 27 -2.12 1.48 -25.84
CA ASP A 27 -1.85 0.05 -25.61
C ASP A 27 -3.14 -0.72 -25.28
N LEU A 28 -4.20 -0.01 -24.87
CA LEU A 28 -5.48 -0.58 -24.44
C LEU A 28 -6.60 -0.53 -25.50
N ARG A 29 -6.32 -0.02 -26.71
CA ARG A 29 -7.30 0.11 -27.81
C ARG A 29 -8.04 -1.18 -28.18
N THR A 30 -7.41 -2.35 -27.96
CA THR A 30 -8.02 -3.65 -28.26
C THR A 30 -8.81 -4.24 -27.09
N ARG A 31 -8.77 -3.60 -25.92
CA ARG A 31 -9.40 -4.07 -24.67
C ARG A 31 -10.48 -3.13 -24.15
N LEU A 32 -10.48 -1.88 -24.61
CA LEU A 32 -11.45 -0.86 -24.24
C LEU A 32 -12.37 -0.52 -25.44
N PRO A 33 -13.64 -0.17 -25.19
CA PRO A 33 -14.29 -0.08 -23.89
C PRO A 33 -14.63 -1.47 -23.30
N VAL A 34 -14.51 -1.62 -21.99
CA VAL A 34 -15.04 -2.78 -21.25
C VAL A 34 -16.56 -2.69 -21.25
N ASP A 35 -17.24 -3.79 -21.59
CA ASP A 35 -18.69 -3.88 -21.44
C ASP A 35 -19.05 -3.84 -19.94
N SER A 36 -19.90 -2.89 -19.56
CA SER A 36 -20.30 -2.67 -18.18
C SER A 36 -21.39 -3.64 -17.70
N THR A 37 -21.98 -4.42 -18.61
CA THR A 37 -23.06 -5.37 -18.30
C THR A 37 -22.57 -6.82 -18.21
N SER A 38 -21.54 -7.18 -18.98
CA SER A 38 -21.02 -8.54 -19.04
C SER A 38 -20.03 -8.87 -17.92
N ASP A 39 -19.67 -10.14 -17.80
CA ASP A 39 -18.59 -10.61 -16.90
C ASP A 39 -17.21 -10.55 -17.59
N ASP A 40 -17.13 -9.99 -18.80
CA ASP A 40 -15.88 -9.89 -19.57
C ASP A 40 -14.84 -9.02 -18.88
N ILE A 41 -15.26 -8.15 -17.95
CA ILE A 41 -14.35 -7.39 -17.08
C ILE A 41 -13.33 -8.28 -16.37
N PHE A 42 -13.68 -9.53 -16.02
CA PHE A 42 -12.75 -10.44 -15.37
C PHE A 42 -11.76 -11.08 -16.36
N GLU A 43 -12.19 -11.29 -17.60
CA GLU A 43 -11.36 -11.86 -18.68
C GLU A 43 -10.31 -10.86 -19.16
N VAL A 44 -10.69 -9.59 -19.39
CA VAL A 44 -9.78 -8.55 -19.87
C VAL A 44 -8.70 -8.15 -18.84
N MET A 45 -8.84 -8.58 -17.59
CA MET A 45 -7.91 -8.29 -16.49
C MET A 45 -6.84 -9.38 -16.30
N LYS A 46 -7.00 -10.56 -16.92
CA LYS A 46 -6.12 -11.72 -16.71
C LYS A 46 -4.66 -11.46 -17.08
N ASP A 47 -4.42 -10.60 -18.07
CA ASP A 47 -3.08 -10.27 -18.54
C ASP A 47 -2.37 -9.16 -17.74
N GLY A 48 -3.09 -8.56 -16.79
CA GLY A 48 -2.62 -7.50 -15.90
C GLY A 48 -2.48 -6.12 -16.54
N LEU A 49 -2.60 -5.97 -17.87
CA LEU A 49 -2.22 -4.73 -18.55
C LEU A 49 -3.11 -3.54 -18.15
N ILE A 50 -4.43 -3.73 -18.11
CA ILE A 50 -5.35 -2.68 -17.64
C ILE A 50 -5.01 -2.28 -16.21
N ILE A 51 -4.73 -3.25 -15.35
CA ILE A 51 -4.40 -3.00 -13.94
C ILE A 51 -3.09 -2.21 -13.80
N LEU A 52 -2.05 -2.57 -14.55
CA LEU A 52 -0.78 -1.84 -14.56
C LEU A 52 -0.98 -0.38 -14.98
N LYS A 53 -1.76 -0.15 -16.03
CA LYS A 53 -2.12 1.20 -16.49
C LYS A 53 -2.94 1.96 -15.45
N MET A 54 -3.89 1.32 -14.79
CA MET A 54 -4.63 1.93 -13.66
C MET A 54 -3.69 2.33 -12.52
N VAL A 55 -2.74 1.47 -12.14
CA VAL A 55 -1.77 1.79 -11.07
C VAL A 55 -0.96 3.05 -11.42
N ASN A 56 -0.45 3.14 -12.65
CA ASN A 56 0.27 4.33 -13.11
C ASN A 56 -0.62 5.56 -13.25
N GLN A 57 -1.91 5.38 -13.53
CA GLN A 57 -2.86 6.48 -13.56
C GLN A 57 -3.15 7.02 -12.14
N ILE A 58 -3.21 6.13 -11.14
CA ILE A 58 -3.43 6.48 -9.73
C ILE A 58 -2.24 7.25 -9.18
N LEU A 59 -1.03 6.74 -9.42
CA LEU A 59 0.20 7.37 -8.98
C LEU A 59 1.24 7.26 -10.10
N PRO A 60 1.45 8.34 -10.86
CA PRO A 60 2.38 8.34 -12.00
C PRO A 60 3.79 7.89 -11.63
N GLY A 61 4.38 7.05 -12.47
CA GLY A 61 5.74 6.54 -12.27
C GLY A 61 5.86 5.43 -11.21
N THR A 62 4.74 4.88 -10.72
CA THR A 62 4.76 3.73 -9.80
C THR A 62 5.44 2.51 -10.42
N ILE A 63 5.11 2.22 -11.68
CA ILE A 63 5.70 1.15 -12.48
C ILE A 63 6.25 1.75 -13.78
N ASP A 64 7.48 1.41 -14.13
CA ASP A 64 8.09 1.82 -15.40
C ASP A 64 7.37 1.14 -16.58
N GLU A 65 6.77 1.89 -17.49
CA GLU A 65 6.01 1.26 -18.61
C GLU A 65 6.88 0.44 -19.57
N ARG A 66 8.20 0.63 -19.52
CA ARG A 66 9.15 -0.10 -20.37
C ARG A 66 9.35 -1.55 -19.93
N ILE A 67 9.00 -1.89 -18.69
CA ILE A 67 9.28 -3.23 -18.14
C ILE A 67 8.12 -4.22 -18.28
N PHE A 68 6.88 -3.75 -18.47
CA PHE A 68 5.74 -4.66 -18.63
C PHE A 68 5.43 -4.99 -20.10
N ASN A 69 4.91 -6.19 -20.31
CA ASN A 69 4.54 -6.71 -21.61
C ASN A 69 3.19 -6.12 -22.06
N LYS A 70 3.21 -5.26 -23.10
CA LYS A 70 2.00 -4.65 -23.68
C LYS A 70 1.13 -5.63 -24.48
N THR A 71 1.77 -6.65 -25.04
CA THR A 71 1.10 -7.74 -25.78
C THR A 71 1.64 -9.07 -25.28
N PRO A 72 1.26 -9.50 -24.07
CA PRO A 72 1.77 -10.75 -23.51
C PRO A 72 1.23 -11.93 -24.34
N LYS A 73 2.13 -12.75 -24.86
CA LYS A 73 1.82 -13.86 -25.79
C LYS A 73 1.76 -15.22 -25.10
N ASN A 74 2.31 -15.34 -23.90
CA ASN A 74 2.40 -16.60 -23.16
C ASN A 74 2.20 -16.37 -21.66
N THR A 75 1.97 -17.47 -20.94
CA THR A 75 1.69 -17.48 -19.50
C THR A 75 2.84 -16.90 -18.66
N TYR A 76 4.09 -17.00 -19.11
CA TYR A 76 5.24 -16.42 -18.42
C TYR A 76 5.20 -14.89 -18.46
N GLN A 77 4.96 -14.30 -19.63
CA GLN A 77 4.82 -12.84 -19.78
C GLN A 77 3.62 -12.30 -19.01
N ILE A 78 2.52 -13.07 -18.94
CA ILE A 78 1.37 -12.73 -18.10
C ILE A 78 1.79 -12.77 -16.61
N SER A 79 2.46 -13.82 -16.14
CA SER A 79 2.95 -13.90 -14.76
C SER A 79 3.87 -12.72 -14.42
N ASP A 80 4.77 -12.33 -15.32
CA ASP A 80 5.66 -11.18 -15.11
C ASP A 80 4.87 -9.87 -15.00
N ASN A 81 3.86 -9.65 -15.84
CA ASN A 81 2.95 -8.51 -15.67
C ASN A 81 2.22 -8.56 -14.32
N LEU A 82 1.73 -9.73 -13.91
CA LEU A 82 0.96 -9.88 -12.68
C LEU A 82 1.82 -9.70 -11.42
N LYS A 83 3.11 -10.04 -11.45
CA LYS A 83 4.07 -9.68 -10.39
C LYS A 83 4.12 -8.17 -10.21
N LEU A 84 4.27 -7.44 -11.32
CA LEU A 84 4.28 -5.97 -11.33
C LEU A 84 2.94 -5.39 -10.86
N VAL A 85 1.81 -6.02 -11.20
CA VAL A 85 0.48 -5.63 -10.68
C VAL A 85 0.46 -5.68 -9.16
N LEU A 86 0.86 -6.81 -8.57
CA LEU A 86 0.82 -6.97 -7.12
C LEU A 86 1.79 -6.03 -6.41
N GLU A 87 2.96 -5.79 -7.03
CA GLU A 87 3.96 -4.87 -6.54
C GLU A 87 3.47 -3.41 -6.56
N GLY A 88 2.98 -2.94 -7.70
CA GLY A 88 2.46 -1.58 -7.84
C GLY A 88 1.20 -1.34 -7.03
N ALA A 89 0.28 -2.31 -6.96
CA ALA A 89 -0.91 -2.20 -6.11
C ALA A 89 -0.54 -2.07 -4.63
N ARG A 90 0.48 -2.82 -4.14
CA ARG A 90 0.99 -2.65 -2.77
C ARG A 90 1.56 -1.24 -2.55
N ARG A 91 2.28 -0.71 -3.53
CA ARG A 91 2.90 0.63 -3.45
C ARG A 91 1.89 1.76 -3.32
N ILE A 92 0.75 1.67 -3.99
CA ILE A 92 -0.35 2.65 -3.84
C ILE A 92 -1.26 2.35 -2.64
N GLY A 93 -0.87 1.43 -1.75
CA GLY A 93 -1.57 1.16 -0.49
C GLY A 93 -2.71 0.12 -0.57
N CYS A 94 -2.78 -0.70 -1.62
CA CYS A 94 -3.73 -1.82 -1.66
C CYS A 94 -3.30 -2.96 -0.71
N LYS A 95 -4.29 -3.55 -0.03
CA LYS A 95 -4.14 -4.70 0.87
C LYS A 95 -4.47 -5.99 0.10
N LEU A 96 -3.44 -6.68 -0.35
CA LEU A 96 -3.56 -7.84 -1.26
C LEU A 96 -3.75 -9.19 -0.51
N VAL A 97 -4.57 -9.19 0.55
CA VAL A 97 -4.79 -10.41 1.36
C VAL A 97 -5.54 -11.44 0.51
N GLY A 98 -4.90 -12.58 0.23
CA GLY A 98 -5.47 -13.68 -0.56
C GLY A 98 -5.43 -13.47 -2.07
N ILE A 99 -4.92 -12.34 -2.57
CA ILE A 99 -4.77 -12.07 -4.01
C ILE A 99 -3.37 -12.49 -4.45
N SER A 100 -3.30 -13.43 -5.39
CA SER A 100 -2.07 -13.96 -5.98
C SER A 100 -2.06 -13.81 -7.50
N GLU A 101 -0.89 -13.94 -8.13
CA GLU A 101 -0.75 -13.93 -9.60
C GLU A 101 -1.72 -14.92 -10.24
N LYS A 102 -1.73 -16.15 -9.73
CA LYS A 102 -2.62 -17.21 -10.21
C LYS A 102 -4.10 -16.81 -10.12
N SER A 103 -4.52 -16.20 -9.01
CA SER A 103 -5.92 -15.81 -8.84
C SER A 103 -6.39 -14.77 -9.87
N ILE A 104 -5.49 -13.88 -10.31
CA ILE A 104 -5.79 -12.87 -11.34
C ILE A 104 -5.71 -13.52 -12.73
N MET A 105 -4.69 -14.34 -12.97
CA MET A 105 -4.51 -15.08 -14.22
C MET A 105 -5.69 -16.01 -14.55
N ASP A 106 -6.23 -16.68 -13.53
CA ASP A 106 -7.42 -17.53 -13.63
C ASP A 106 -8.70 -16.70 -13.82
N GLY A 107 -8.63 -15.36 -13.65
CA GLY A 107 -9.77 -14.45 -13.74
C GLY A 107 -10.78 -14.65 -12.62
N ASN A 108 -10.34 -15.03 -11.42
CA ASN A 108 -11.25 -15.31 -10.32
C ASN A 108 -12.08 -14.05 -9.99
N PRO A 109 -13.42 -14.09 -10.17
CA PRO A 109 -14.24 -12.89 -10.05
C PRO A 109 -14.12 -12.21 -8.69
N MET A 110 -13.99 -12.97 -7.60
CA MET A 110 -13.92 -12.41 -6.24
C MET A 110 -12.61 -11.64 -6.01
N PHE A 111 -11.47 -12.22 -6.42
CA PHE A 111 -10.17 -11.61 -6.19
C PHE A 111 -9.93 -10.43 -7.15
N VAL A 112 -10.28 -10.57 -8.42
CA VAL A 112 -10.17 -9.48 -9.40
C VAL A 112 -11.09 -8.32 -9.01
N PHE A 113 -12.34 -8.60 -8.63
CA PHE A 113 -13.25 -7.56 -8.17
C PHE A 113 -12.78 -6.87 -6.88
N SER A 114 -12.23 -7.63 -5.92
CA SER A 114 -11.63 -7.06 -4.72
C SER A 114 -10.46 -6.13 -5.04
N LEU A 115 -9.59 -6.52 -5.98
CA LEU A 115 -8.49 -5.69 -6.44
C LEU A 115 -9.00 -4.42 -7.13
N LEU A 116 -9.93 -4.54 -8.08
CA LEU A 116 -10.52 -3.40 -8.79
C LEU A 116 -11.17 -2.40 -7.83
N ARG A 117 -11.95 -2.89 -6.86
CA ARG A 117 -12.56 -2.03 -5.84
C ARG A 117 -11.50 -1.25 -5.06
N GLN A 118 -10.39 -1.89 -4.69
CA GLN A 118 -9.29 -1.23 -3.99
C GLN A 118 -8.59 -0.20 -4.89
N LEU A 119 -8.35 -0.51 -6.17
CA LEU A 119 -7.72 0.41 -7.14
C LEU A 119 -8.58 1.65 -7.39
N VAL A 120 -9.89 1.46 -7.63
CA VAL A 120 -10.83 2.58 -7.79
C VAL A 120 -10.87 3.43 -6.53
N ASN A 121 -10.91 2.80 -5.35
CA ASN A 121 -10.86 3.55 -4.09
C ASN A 121 -9.55 4.34 -3.96
N GLN A 122 -8.39 3.72 -4.24
CA GLN A 122 -7.11 4.43 -4.19
C GLN A 122 -7.02 5.59 -5.18
N ASN A 123 -7.51 5.42 -6.42
CA ASN A 123 -7.58 6.52 -7.40
C ASN A 123 -8.29 7.74 -6.84
N LEU A 124 -9.37 7.51 -6.11
CA LEU A 124 -10.23 8.56 -5.60
C LEU A 124 -9.73 9.15 -4.29
N THR A 125 -9.01 8.37 -3.46
CA THR A 125 -8.70 8.77 -2.09
C THR A 125 -7.23 9.06 -1.80
N ILE A 126 -6.28 8.61 -2.64
CA ILE A 126 -4.85 8.68 -2.33
C ILE A 126 -4.34 10.13 -2.17
N HIS A 127 -4.95 11.08 -2.88
CA HIS A 127 -4.62 12.50 -2.82
C HIS A 127 -5.45 13.28 -1.78
N ILE A 128 -6.36 12.64 -1.04
CA ILE A 128 -7.16 13.32 0.00
C ILE A 128 -6.34 13.40 1.30
N THR A 129 -5.22 14.12 1.23
CA THR A 129 -4.24 14.25 2.32
C THR A 129 -3.95 15.72 2.62
N LEU A 130 -3.31 16.00 3.77
CA LEU A 130 -2.86 17.36 4.11
C LEU A 130 -1.71 17.82 3.20
N LEU A 131 -0.96 16.88 2.61
CA LEU A 131 0.15 17.18 1.73
C LEU A 131 -0.33 17.72 0.38
N ASP A 132 -1.35 17.09 -0.20
CA ASP A 132 -1.94 17.51 -1.47
C ASP A 132 -2.96 18.65 -1.29
N HIS A 133 -3.66 18.70 -0.14
CA HIS A 133 -4.68 19.70 0.18
C HIS A 133 -4.50 20.30 1.59
N PRO A 134 -3.57 21.27 1.77
CA PRO A 134 -3.41 21.99 3.03
C PRO A 134 -4.68 22.72 3.50
N GLU A 135 -5.59 23.05 2.60
CA GLU A 135 -6.92 23.62 2.89
C GLU A 135 -7.73 22.80 3.89
N LEU A 136 -7.45 21.49 3.99
CA LEU A 136 -8.12 20.59 4.91
C LEU A 136 -7.90 20.97 6.38
N PHE A 137 -6.86 21.73 6.73
CA PHE A 137 -6.70 22.24 8.09
C PHE A 137 -7.89 23.07 8.58
N ARG A 138 -8.66 23.69 7.68
CA ARG A 138 -9.89 24.42 8.04
C ARG A 138 -11.03 23.51 8.51
N LEU A 139 -10.90 22.19 8.30
CA LEU A 139 -11.86 21.18 8.75
C LEU A 139 -11.51 20.61 10.13
N MET A 140 -10.42 21.08 10.75
CA MET A 140 -10.08 20.74 12.12
C MET A 140 -11.06 21.38 13.11
N LYS A 141 -11.31 20.68 14.20
CA LYS A 141 -12.10 21.20 15.32
C LYS A 141 -11.17 21.92 16.31
N GLU A 142 -11.71 22.88 17.06
CA GLU A 142 -10.93 23.73 17.98
C GLU A 142 -10.13 22.95 19.05
N ASN A 143 -10.61 21.77 19.46
CA ASN A 143 -10.00 20.96 20.54
C ASN A 143 -9.42 19.63 20.02
N GLU A 144 -9.10 19.53 18.73
CA GLU A 144 -8.57 18.32 18.13
C GLU A 144 -7.05 18.41 17.94
N SER A 145 -6.34 17.33 18.24
CA SER A 145 -4.91 17.24 17.99
C SER A 145 -4.61 17.19 16.48
N LEU A 146 -3.55 17.87 16.06
CA LEU A 146 -3.05 17.80 14.68
C LEU A 146 -2.71 16.37 14.26
N ASP A 147 -2.15 15.56 15.15
CA ASP A 147 -1.83 14.16 14.87
C ASP A 147 -3.08 13.30 14.70
N GLU A 148 -4.13 13.54 15.49
CA GLU A 148 -5.41 12.85 15.33
C GLU A 148 -6.02 13.18 13.96
N PHE A 149 -5.99 14.46 13.57
CA PHE A 149 -6.50 14.90 12.28
C PHE A 149 -5.66 14.38 11.10
N ARG A 150 -4.32 14.39 11.22
CA ARG A 150 -3.39 13.84 10.22
C ARG A 150 -3.66 12.37 9.94
N ASN A 151 -3.90 11.57 10.99
CA ASN A 151 -4.11 10.12 10.89
C ASN A 151 -5.55 9.72 10.52
N MET A 152 -6.44 10.67 10.24
CA MET A 152 -7.80 10.37 9.78
C MET A 152 -7.83 9.68 8.43
N SER A 153 -8.76 8.74 8.27
CA SER A 153 -9.02 8.10 6.98
C SER A 153 -9.63 9.09 5.98
N ALA A 154 -9.46 8.81 4.69
CA ALA A 154 -10.05 9.60 3.62
C ALA A 154 -11.58 9.69 3.74
N GLU A 155 -12.25 8.61 4.14
CA GLU A 155 -13.71 8.60 4.37
C GLU A 155 -14.11 9.62 5.44
N GLN A 156 -13.38 9.66 6.57
CA GLN A 156 -13.67 10.59 7.65
C GLN A 156 -13.36 12.05 7.23
N ARG A 157 -12.31 12.27 6.45
CA ARG A 157 -12.00 13.59 5.86
C ARG A 157 -13.11 14.06 4.94
N LEU A 158 -13.63 13.18 4.08
CA LEU A 158 -14.77 13.46 3.21
C LEU A 158 -16.04 13.78 4.00
N LEU A 159 -16.33 13.05 5.08
CA LEU A 159 -17.48 13.35 5.96
C LEU A 159 -17.36 14.74 6.58
N ARG A 160 -16.17 15.14 7.01
CA ARG A 160 -15.94 16.50 7.54
C ARG A 160 -16.10 17.57 6.47
N TRP A 161 -15.54 17.34 5.30
CA TRP A 161 -15.67 18.25 4.17
C TRP A 161 -17.13 18.43 3.76
N PHE A 162 -17.90 17.33 3.69
CA PHE A 162 -19.33 17.37 3.39
C PHE A 162 -20.07 18.23 4.42
N ASN A 163 -19.86 17.94 5.71
CA ASN A 163 -20.52 18.65 6.80
C ASN A 163 -20.11 20.11 6.93
N TYR A 164 -18.86 20.45 6.59
CA TYR A 164 -18.38 21.83 6.55
C TYR A 164 -19.22 22.68 5.59
N HIS A 165 -19.51 22.16 4.40
CA HIS A 165 -20.36 22.84 3.43
C HIS A 165 -21.83 22.90 3.88
N LEU A 166 -22.35 21.82 4.47
CA LEU A 166 -23.71 21.85 5.04
C LEU A 166 -23.86 22.91 6.13
N GLU A 167 -22.89 23.01 7.03
CA GLU A 167 -22.88 23.99 8.11
C GLU A 167 -22.85 25.41 7.58
N ARG A 168 -21.99 25.69 6.59
CA ARG A 168 -21.91 27.00 5.92
C ARG A 168 -23.19 27.40 5.20
N SER A 169 -23.96 26.43 4.72
CA SER A 169 -25.28 26.70 4.13
C SER A 169 -26.36 27.03 5.17
N GLY A 170 -26.08 26.84 6.46
CA GLY A 170 -27.06 26.95 7.54
C GLY A 170 -27.92 25.69 7.72
N HIS A 171 -27.54 24.56 7.09
CA HIS A 171 -28.25 23.30 7.26
C HIS A 171 -27.92 22.66 8.62
N THR A 172 -28.96 22.28 9.36
CA THR A 172 -28.83 21.79 10.74
C THR A 172 -28.48 20.31 10.82
N GLN A 173 -28.86 19.50 9.83
CA GLN A 173 -28.52 18.08 9.83
C GLN A 173 -27.04 17.88 9.47
N ARG A 174 -26.52 16.74 9.91
CA ARG A 174 -25.15 16.31 9.66
C ARG A 174 -25.17 14.92 9.05
N VAL A 175 -24.25 14.68 8.12
CA VAL A 175 -24.04 13.40 7.48
C VAL A 175 -22.98 12.63 8.25
N THR A 176 -23.32 11.43 8.68
CA THR A 176 -22.44 10.52 9.44
C THR A 176 -22.01 9.31 8.63
N ASN A 177 -22.69 9.03 7.51
CA ASN A 177 -22.39 7.92 6.62
C ASN A 177 -22.81 8.25 5.17
N PHE A 178 -22.17 7.60 4.19
CA PHE A 178 -22.49 7.78 2.77
C PHE A 178 -23.59 6.81 2.27
N GLY A 179 -24.55 6.48 3.11
CA GLY A 179 -25.68 5.62 2.75
C GLY A 179 -27.01 6.27 3.11
N ASP A 180 -27.53 5.93 4.29
CA ASP A 180 -28.86 6.33 4.72
C ASP A 180 -29.03 7.85 4.83
N ASP A 181 -27.97 8.58 5.21
CA ASP A 181 -28.04 10.03 5.44
C ASP A 181 -28.09 10.83 4.12
N ILE A 182 -27.80 10.21 2.99
CA ILE A 182 -27.72 10.90 1.68
C ILE A 182 -28.64 10.30 0.61
N LYS A 183 -29.28 9.16 0.89
CA LYS A 183 -30.12 8.44 -0.09
C LYS A 183 -31.35 9.21 -0.54
N ASP A 184 -31.82 10.16 0.27
CA ASP A 184 -32.94 11.01 -0.12
C ASP A 184 -32.53 12.11 -1.12
N GLY A 185 -31.24 12.38 -1.30
CA GLY A 185 -30.68 13.39 -2.19
C GLY A 185 -30.70 14.83 -1.65
N ILE A 186 -31.26 15.11 -0.47
CA ILE A 186 -31.36 16.49 0.05
C ILE A 186 -29.97 17.02 0.39
N ASN A 187 -29.22 16.25 1.19
CA ASN A 187 -27.87 16.64 1.62
C ASN A 187 -26.91 16.83 0.43
N TYR A 188 -27.03 15.99 -0.61
CA TYR A 188 -26.26 16.16 -1.84
C TYR A 188 -26.56 17.46 -2.57
N LEU A 189 -27.85 17.81 -2.73
CA LEU A 189 -28.22 19.05 -3.42
C LEU A 189 -27.74 20.28 -2.68
N ILE A 190 -27.79 20.26 -1.35
CA ILE A 190 -27.26 21.36 -0.52
C ILE A 190 -25.75 21.48 -0.68
N LEU A 191 -25.01 20.36 -0.63
CA LEU A 191 -23.57 20.34 -0.89
C LEU A 191 -23.27 20.92 -2.28
N LEU A 192 -23.90 20.39 -3.34
CA LEU A 192 -23.67 20.84 -4.71
C LEU A 192 -23.97 22.32 -4.89
N ASN A 193 -25.03 22.83 -4.26
CA ASN A 193 -25.35 24.24 -4.25
C ASN A 193 -24.22 25.08 -3.63
N GLN A 194 -23.59 24.62 -2.54
CA GLN A 194 -22.43 25.30 -1.95
C GLN A 194 -21.18 25.25 -2.85
N LEU A 195 -21.01 24.17 -3.62
CA LEU A 195 -19.90 24.03 -4.57
C LEU A 195 -20.10 24.87 -5.85
N GLN A 196 -21.32 25.29 -6.16
CA GLN A 196 -21.57 26.19 -7.28
C GLN A 196 -21.11 27.63 -6.97
N ASP A 197 -20.89 28.41 -8.01
CA ASP A 197 -20.50 29.81 -7.87
C ASP A 197 -21.61 30.59 -7.16
N GLN A 198 -21.24 31.60 -6.36
CA GLN A 198 -22.17 32.35 -5.50
C GLN A 198 -23.42 32.85 -6.22
N GLN A 199 -23.30 33.25 -7.50
CA GLN A 199 -24.42 33.74 -8.32
C GLN A 199 -25.44 32.67 -8.69
N GLN A 200 -25.05 31.40 -8.66
CA GLN A 200 -25.92 30.25 -8.97
C GLN A 200 -26.53 29.63 -7.71
N GLN A 201 -26.10 30.07 -6.53
CA GLN A 201 -26.57 29.48 -5.27
C GLN A 201 -28.03 29.87 -4.99
N GLN A 202 -28.81 28.87 -4.67
CA GLN A 202 -30.21 28.99 -4.27
C GLN A 202 -30.35 28.86 -2.75
N SER A 203 -31.48 29.33 -2.20
CA SER A 203 -31.78 29.11 -0.78
C SER A 203 -32.15 27.65 -0.53
N ILE A 204 -31.85 27.13 0.67
CA ILE A 204 -32.17 25.74 1.05
C ILE A 204 -33.66 25.43 0.88
N SER A 205 -34.54 26.36 1.26
CA SER A 205 -35.99 26.19 1.12
C SER A 205 -36.42 26.03 -0.34
N GLN A 206 -35.76 26.72 -1.28
CA GLN A 206 -36.01 26.53 -2.72
C GLN A 206 -35.57 25.14 -3.18
N ILE A 207 -34.38 24.70 -2.79
CA ILE A 207 -33.85 23.36 -3.15
C ILE A 207 -34.79 22.25 -2.68
N ILE A 208 -35.24 22.31 -1.43
CA ILE A 208 -36.12 21.29 -0.83
C ILE A 208 -37.51 21.30 -1.47
N SER A 209 -38.07 22.48 -1.77
CA SER A 209 -39.42 22.60 -2.34
C SER A 209 -39.50 22.26 -3.82
N GLN A 210 -38.41 22.47 -4.58
CA GLN A 210 -38.39 22.29 -6.03
C GLN A 210 -38.48 20.83 -6.47
N TYR A 211 -37.92 19.90 -5.68
CA TYR A 211 -37.81 18.47 -6.04
C TYR A 211 -38.30 17.58 -4.90
N GLN A 212 -39.57 17.15 -4.95
CA GLN A 212 -40.14 16.32 -3.89
C GLN A 212 -39.79 14.83 -4.01
N ASN A 213 -39.60 14.32 -5.23
CA ASN A 213 -39.28 12.92 -5.47
C ASN A 213 -37.76 12.66 -5.31
N PRO A 214 -37.33 11.66 -4.50
CA PRO A 214 -35.92 11.28 -4.37
C PRO A 214 -35.24 10.95 -5.71
N LEU A 215 -35.96 10.35 -6.67
CA LEU A 215 -35.42 10.02 -7.98
C LEU A 215 -35.11 11.27 -8.82
N GLN A 216 -36.01 12.24 -8.81
CA GLN A 216 -35.78 13.53 -9.49
C GLN A 216 -34.62 14.28 -8.84
N ARG A 217 -34.49 14.21 -7.50
CA ARG A 217 -33.33 14.77 -6.80
C ARG A 217 -32.04 14.09 -7.22
N ALA A 218 -32.01 12.75 -7.26
CA ALA A 218 -30.85 11.98 -7.71
C ALA A 218 -30.46 12.31 -9.16
N GLU A 219 -31.41 12.39 -10.09
CA GLU A 219 -31.15 12.83 -11.47
C GLU A 219 -30.56 14.24 -11.53
N LYS A 220 -31.10 15.17 -10.71
CA LYS A 220 -30.62 16.54 -10.65
C LYS A 220 -29.21 16.63 -10.07
N ILE A 221 -28.89 15.82 -9.05
CA ILE A 221 -27.54 15.69 -8.48
C ILE A 221 -26.53 15.32 -9.57
N LEU A 222 -26.84 14.32 -10.39
CA LEU A 222 -25.96 13.91 -11.48
C LEU A 222 -25.80 15.00 -12.54
N GLN A 223 -26.88 15.70 -12.89
CA GLN A 223 -26.83 16.82 -13.84
C GLN A 223 -25.94 17.98 -13.36
N ILE A 224 -26.11 18.42 -12.11
CA ILE A 224 -25.30 19.51 -11.54
C ILE A 224 -23.85 19.06 -11.42
N SER A 225 -23.60 17.84 -10.96
CA SER A 225 -22.24 17.30 -10.83
C SER A 225 -21.51 17.24 -12.17
N LYS A 226 -22.20 16.83 -13.23
CA LYS A 226 -21.65 16.87 -14.60
C LYS A 226 -21.31 18.29 -15.04
N SER A 227 -22.12 19.28 -14.69
CA SER A 227 -21.85 20.70 -14.99
C SER A 227 -20.64 21.26 -14.22
N LEU A 228 -20.32 20.67 -13.06
CA LEU A 228 -19.10 21.00 -12.29
C LEU A 228 -17.84 20.32 -12.86
N GLY A 229 -17.96 19.51 -13.91
CA GLY A 229 -16.84 18.76 -14.50
C GLY A 229 -16.58 17.39 -13.85
N CYS A 230 -17.44 16.96 -12.92
CA CYS A 230 -17.33 15.65 -12.27
C CYS A 230 -17.71 14.54 -13.27
N LYS A 231 -16.83 13.55 -13.45
CA LYS A 231 -17.11 12.38 -14.29
C LYS A 231 -18.06 11.43 -13.54
N ILE A 232 -19.23 11.16 -14.12
CA ILE A 232 -20.29 10.40 -13.45
C ILE A 232 -20.17 8.92 -13.83
N PHE A 233 -20.02 8.05 -12.82
CA PHE A 233 -20.01 6.58 -12.96
C PHE A 233 -21.07 5.89 -12.08
N ILE A 234 -21.87 6.68 -11.35
CA ILE A 234 -22.95 6.22 -10.47
C ILE A 234 -24.31 6.56 -11.09
N THR A 235 -25.32 5.71 -10.89
CA THR A 235 -26.69 5.97 -11.36
C THR A 235 -27.57 6.62 -10.29
N ALA A 236 -28.68 7.23 -10.71
CA ALA A 236 -29.67 7.80 -9.79
C ALA A 236 -30.26 6.73 -8.84
N GLN A 237 -30.37 5.48 -9.31
CA GLN A 237 -30.86 4.36 -8.51
C GLN A 237 -29.88 3.99 -7.39
N ASP A 238 -28.57 4.05 -7.64
CA ASP A 238 -27.55 3.73 -6.64
C ASP A 238 -27.53 4.73 -5.48
N ILE A 239 -27.81 6.00 -5.78
CA ILE A 239 -27.99 7.06 -4.77
C ILE A 239 -29.19 6.72 -3.87
N ILE A 240 -30.36 6.44 -4.46
CA ILE A 240 -31.61 6.19 -3.70
C ILE A 240 -31.55 4.87 -2.92
N LYS A 241 -30.87 3.86 -3.47
CA LYS A 241 -30.58 2.61 -2.76
C LYS A 241 -29.61 2.81 -1.59
N GLY A 242 -28.90 3.94 -1.54
CA GLY A 242 -27.91 4.22 -0.49
C GLY A 242 -26.68 3.33 -0.58
N ASN A 243 -26.21 3.00 -1.79
CA ASN A 243 -25.00 2.18 -1.95
C ASN A 243 -23.78 2.94 -1.41
N LYS A 244 -23.28 2.54 -0.24
CA LYS A 244 -22.21 3.24 0.48
C LYS A 244 -20.92 3.35 -0.32
N VAL A 245 -20.54 2.30 -1.04
CA VAL A 245 -19.28 2.25 -1.80
C VAL A 245 -19.33 3.22 -2.97
N LEU A 246 -20.41 3.16 -3.77
CA LEU A 246 -20.56 4.04 -4.93
C LEU A 246 -20.75 5.50 -4.53
N ASN A 247 -21.51 5.77 -3.47
CA ASN A 247 -21.69 7.14 -2.97
C ASN A 247 -20.38 7.72 -2.43
N GLN A 248 -19.61 6.97 -1.63
CA GLN A 248 -18.31 7.42 -1.16
C GLN A 248 -17.37 7.75 -2.32
N ALA A 249 -17.31 6.85 -3.31
CA ALA A 249 -16.50 7.05 -4.51
C ALA A 249 -16.92 8.31 -5.27
N PHE A 250 -18.24 8.53 -5.43
CA PHE A 250 -18.77 9.71 -6.10
C PHE A 250 -18.45 11.01 -5.34
N ILE A 251 -18.56 11.00 -4.01
CA ILE A 251 -18.21 12.13 -3.15
C ILE A 251 -16.71 12.44 -3.20
N ALA A 252 -15.87 11.40 -3.19
CA ALA A 252 -14.42 11.55 -3.35
C ALA A 252 -14.07 12.20 -4.70
N HIS A 253 -14.74 11.79 -5.78
CA HIS A 253 -14.54 12.40 -7.09
C HIS A 253 -15.00 13.87 -7.13
N LEU A 254 -16.12 14.17 -6.46
CA LEU A 254 -16.64 15.53 -6.34
C LEU A 254 -15.64 16.43 -5.58
N PHE A 255 -15.06 15.91 -4.49
CA PHE A 255 -14.01 16.58 -3.72
C PHE A 255 -12.79 16.89 -4.60
N ASN A 256 -12.28 15.90 -5.35
CA ASN A 256 -11.12 16.05 -6.24
C ASN A 256 -11.40 17.04 -7.39
N THR A 257 -12.67 17.16 -7.81
CA THR A 257 -13.08 18.09 -8.88
C THR A 257 -13.22 19.51 -8.36
N LYS A 258 -13.87 19.70 -7.20
CA LYS A 258 -14.14 21.02 -6.63
C LYS A 258 -14.19 20.96 -5.11
N LEU A 259 -13.09 21.37 -4.47
CA LEU A 259 -12.97 21.43 -3.02
C LEU A 259 -13.94 22.44 -2.37
N GLY A 260 -14.18 23.58 -3.03
CA GLY A 260 -15.11 24.62 -2.55
C GLY A 260 -14.63 25.39 -1.31
N ILE A 261 -13.40 25.15 -0.85
CA ILE A 261 -12.76 25.90 0.24
C ILE A 261 -11.90 26.98 -0.43
N SER A 262 -12.21 28.27 -0.23
CA SER A 262 -11.58 29.37 -0.96
C SER A 262 -10.06 29.41 -0.73
N SER A 263 -9.27 29.24 -1.81
CA SER A 263 -7.81 29.34 -1.84
C SER A 263 -7.29 30.79 -1.88
N ASN A 264 -8.18 31.77 -2.10
CA ASN A 264 -7.81 33.18 -2.29
C ASN A 264 -7.33 33.90 -1.01
N GLU A 265 -7.57 33.32 0.16
CA GLU A 265 -6.89 33.72 1.38
C GLU A 265 -5.71 32.77 1.51
N GLU A 266 -4.47 33.28 1.36
CA GLU A 266 -3.26 32.55 1.74
C GLU A 266 -3.54 31.86 3.07
N ILE A 267 -3.58 30.53 3.06
CA ILE A 267 -3.75 29.78 4.29
C ILE A 267 -2.49 30.07 5.08
N LYS A 268 -2.59 30.96 6.07
CA LYS A 268 -1.55 31.19 7.05
C LYS A 268 -1.52 29.97 7.96
N LEU A 269 -0.79 28.96 7.51
CA LEU A 269 -0.50 27.78 8.31
C LEU A 269 0.32 28.22 9.51
N SER A 270 0.03 27.65 10.68
CA SER A 270 0.93 27.79 11.82
C SER A 270 2.26 27.07 11.52
N GLU A 271 3.32 27.43 12.25
CA GLU A 271 4.62 26.75 12.14
C GLU A 271 4.49 25.23 12.37
N GLU A 272 3.59 24.82 13.27
CA GLU A 272 3.31 23.42 13.57
C GLU A 272 2.61 22.69 12.40
N GLN A 273 1.63 23.33 11.76
CA GLN A 273 0.95 22.79 10.58
C GLN A 273 1.92 22.63 9.39
N GLN A 274 2.80 23.61 9.20
CA GLN A 274 3.81 23.57 8.15
C GLN A 274 4.82 22.44 8.38
N LYS A 275 5.29 22.28 9.62
CA LYS A 275 6.22 21.20 10.01
C LYS A 275 5.64 19.82 9.69
N ILE A 276 4.36 19.59 9.96
CA ILE A 276 3.69 18.31 9.66
C ILE A 276 3.68 18.02 8.16
N ILE A 277 3.37 19.02 7.32
CA ILE A 277 3.41 18.87 5.87
C ILE A 277 4.83 18.54 5.40
N ASP A 278 5.84 19.23 5.93
CA ASP A 278 7.23 19.02 5.54
C ASP A 278 7.73 17.63 5.97
N GLU A 279 7.33 17.15 7.14
CA GLU A 279 7.58 15.76 7.57
C GLU A 279 6.92 14.74 6.64
N ASP A 280 5.65 14.94 6.24
CA ASP A 280 4.96 14.04 5.30
C ASP A 280 5.62 14.06 3.91
N ARG A 281 6.06 15.23 3.45
CA ARG A 281 6.82 15.38 2.21
C ARG A 281 8.12 14.59 2.25
N MET A 282 8.94 14.79 3.30
CA MET A 282 10.23 14.10 3.43
C MET A 282 10.05 12.57 3.52
N LYS A 283 9.04 12.09 4.26
CA LYS A 283 8.74 10.65 4.33
C LYS A 283 8.40 10.08 2.96
N ARG A 284 7.52 10.74 2.21
CA ARG A 284 7.15 10.31 0.85
C ARG A 284 8.34 10.32 -0.11
N GLU A 285 9.17 11.34 -0.07
CA GLU A 285 10.40 11.43 -0.87
C GLU A 285 11.39 10.29 -0.53
N GLN A 286 11.57 9.99 0.77
CA GLN A 286 12.42 8.88 1.22
C GLN A 286 11.87 7.51 0.78
N GLU A 287 10.56 7.30 0.86
CA GLU A 287 9.90 6.08 0.36
C GLU A 287 10.01 5.93 -1.16
N GLU A 288 9.93 7.04 -1.90
CA GLU A 288 10.15 7.10 -3.34
C GLU A 288 11.61 6.78 -3.71
N GLU A 289 12.58 7.31 -2.97
CA GLU A 289 14.01 7.06 -3.22
C GLU A 289 14.41 5.62 -2.88
N ASN A 290 14.02 5.12 -1.70
CA ASN A 290 14.21 3.73 -1.30
C ASN A 290 13.63 2.76 -2.34
N TRP A 291 12.53 3.15 -2.97
CA TRP A 291 11.91 2.38 -4.03
C TRP A 291 12.72 2.37 -5.32
N ARG A 292 13.17 3.54 -5.78
CA ARG A 292 14.00 3.68 -6.98
C ARG A 292 15.27 2.83 -6.85
N GLN A 293 15.89 2.86 -5.69
CA GLN A 293 17.08 2.04 -5.40
C GLN A 293 16.76 0.53 -5.48
N LYS A 294 15.65 0.07 -4.89
CA LYS A 294 15.21 -1.32 -5.00
C LYS A 294 14.97 -1.76 -6.44
N GLN A 295 14.29 -0.93 -7.24
CA GLN A 295 14.02 -1.22 -8.65
C GLN A 295 15.30 -1.30 -9.47
N GLU A 296 16.27 -0.42 -9.21
CA GLU A 296 17.57 -0.46 -9.89
C GLU A 296 18.34 -1.75 -9.56
N ILE A 297 18.34 -2.16 -8.28
CA ILE A 297 18.92 -3.44 -7.85
C ILE A 297 18.21 -4.63 -8.54
N GLU A 298 16.88 -4.60 -8.64
CA GLU A 298 16.09 -5.66 -9.31
C GLU A 298 16.40 -5.74 -10.81
N LYS A 299 16.53 -4.59 -11.49
CA LYS A 299 16.94 -4.50 -12.90
C LYS A 299 18.34 -5.09 -13.14
N GLN A 300 19.28 -4.81 -12.22
CA GLN A 300 20.62 -5.38 -12.26
C GLN A 300 20.61 -6.89 -12.07
N LYS A 301 19.76 -7.41 -11.16
CA LYS A 301 19.56 -8.87 -10.98
C LYS A 301 18.98 -9.54 -12.22
N GLN A 302 18.00 -8.94 -12.90
CA GLN A 302 17.39 -9.54 -14.09
C GLN A 302 18.36 -9.67 -15.27
N HIS A 303 19.30 -8.74 -15.44
CA HIS A 303 20.37 -8.86 -16.45
C HIS A 303 21.38 -9.99 -16.13
N PHE A 304 21.40 -10.50 -14.90
CA PHE A 304 22.29 -11.58 -14.46
C PHE A 304 21.70 -12.99 -14.70
N VAL A 305 20.37 -13.14 -14.76
CA VAL A 305 19.66 -14.43 -14.91
C VAL A 305 19.91 -15.17 -16.24
N PRO A 306 20.09 -14.52 -17.41
CA PRO A 306 20.34 -15.23 -18.67
C PRO A 306 21.62 -16.06 -18.67
N LYS A 307 22.68 -15.63 -17.96
CA LYS A 307 23.97 -16.34 -17.94
C LYS A 307 23.88 -17.70 -17.23
N LYS A 308 23.10 -17.79 -16.15
CA LYS A 308 23.01 -19.01 -15.32
C LYS A 308 22.17 -20.11 -15.98
N GLN A 309 21.09 -19.75 -16.67
CA GLN A 309 20.23 -20.71 -17.40
C GLN A 309 20.89 -21.24 -18.68
N ILE A 310 21.70 -20.42 -19.35
CA ILE A 310 22.51 -20.87 -20.50
C ILE A 310 23.56 -21.88 -20.02
N GLN A 311 24.20 -21.62 -18.88
CA GLN A 311 25.22 -22.50 -18.31
C GLN A 311 24.65 -23.85 -17.84
N GLU A 312 23.44 -23.87 -17.26
CA GLU A 312 22.76 -25.13 -16.89
C GLU A 312 22.36 -25.96 -18.12
N LYS A 313 21.87 -25.32 -19.19
CA LYS A 313 21.54 -26.02 -20.45
C LYS A 313 22.76 -26.61 -21.15
N ILE A 314 23.91 -25.95 -21.09
CA ILE A 314 25.16 -26.47 -21.65
C ILE A 314 25.62 -27.70 -20.87
N ILE A 315 25.58 -27.67 -19.53
CA ILE A 315 25.94 -28.81 -18.68
C ILE A 315 25.00 -30.02 -18.93
N GLU A 316 23.73 -29.77 -19.19
CA GLU A 316 22.76 -30.83 -19.48
C GLU A 316 23.00 -31.46 -20.87
N GLN A 317 23.38 -30.65 -21.87
CA GLN A 317 23.77 -31.13 -23.19
C GLN A 317 25.11 -31.92 -23.19
N GLU A 318 26.09 -31.49 -22.39
CA GLU A 318 27.35 -32.22 -22.22
C GLU A 318 27.12 -33.62 -21.61
N LYS A 319 26.25 -33.71 -20.60
CA LYS A 319 25.88 -35.01 -20.00
C LYS A 319 25.18 -35.95 -20.97
N GLU A 320 24.30 -35.43 -21.84
CA GLU A 320 23.64 -36.24 -22.86
C GLU A 320 24.62 -36.72 -23.94
N GLN A 321 25.65 -35.93 -24.27
CA GLN A 321 26.70 -36.34 -25.21
C GLN A 321 27.63 -37.38 -24.60
N ASP A 322 28.02 -37.25 -23.34
CA ASP A 322 28.87 -38.24 -22.66
C ASP A 322 28.20 -39.62 -22.59
N VAL A 323 26.89 -39.67 -22.33
CA VAL A 323 26.12 -40.93 -22.33
C VAL A 323 26.08 -41.58 -23.73
N LYS A 324 26.00 -40.78 -24.80
CA LYS A 324 26.05 -41.31 -26.18
C LYS A 324 27.41 -41.87 -26.54
N ILE A 325 28.49 -41.18 -26.15
CA ILE A 325 29.87 -41.64 -26.39
C ILE A 325 30.15 -42.94 -25.65
N GLU A 326 29.60 -43.10 -24.43
CA GLU A 326 29.75 -44.34 -23.65
C GLU A 326 28.99 -45.51 -24.30
N GLN A 327 27.80 -45.27 -24.85
CA GLN A 327 27.03 -46.27 -25.61
C GLN A 327 27.72 -46.70 -26.92
N GLU A 328 28.36 -45.77 -27.64
CA GLU A 328 29.13 -46.08 -28.85
C GLU A 328 30.38 -46.91 -28.53
N LYS A 329 31.09 -46.60 -27.45
CA LYS A 329 32.27 -47.39 -27.00
C LYS A 329 31.92 -48.81 -26.57
N ASP A 330 30.74 -49.01 -26.00
CA ASP A 330 30.27 -50.35 -25.64
C ASP A 330 29.86 -51.16 -26.89
N GLN A 331 29.34 -50.51 -27.93
CA GLN A 331 29.08 -51.16 -29.23
C GLN A 331 30.38 -51.52 -29.97
N GLU A 332 31.40 -50.67 -29.94
CA GLU A 332 32.71 -50.97 -30.55
C GLU A 332 33.40 -52.17 -29.88
N LYS A 333 33.29 -52.30 -28.55
CA LYS A 333 33.81 -53.47 -27.82
C LYS A 333 33.08 -54.78 -28.17
N GLU A 334 31.78 -54.72 -28.43
CA GLU A 334 31.01 -55.88 -28.91
C GLU A 334 31.42 -56.27 -30.35
N GLN A 335 31.75 -55.30 -31.20
CA GLN A 335 32.21 -55.56 -32.57
C GLN A 335 33.64 -56.12 -32.61
N GLN A 336 34.56 -55.64 -31.74
CA GLN A 336 35.90 -56.22 -31.60
C GLN A 336 35.86 -57.68 -31.07
N SER A 337 34.98 -57.99 -30.11
CA SER A 337 34.76 -59.35 -29.62
C SER A 337 34.23 -60.33 -30.68
N ASN A 338 33.50 -59.82 -31.69
CA ASN A 338 33.03 -60.61 -32.82
C ASN A 338 34.07 -60.74 -33.94
N GLY A 339 34.94 -59.74 -34.13
CA GLY A 339 36.07 -59.79 -35.05
C GLY A 339 37.13 -60.82 -34.64
N ASP A 340 37.45 -60.90 -33.34
CA ASP A 340 38.41 -61.86 -32.82
C ASP A 340 37.94 -63.32 -33.01
N LYS A 341 36.63 -63.59 -32.94
CA LYS A 341 36.02 -64.92 -33.18
C LYS A 341 36.00 -65.34 -34.66
N LEU A 342 36.16 -64.40 -35.59
CA LEU A 342 36.25 -64.68 -37.02
C LEU A 342 37.69 -64.99 -37.44
N SER A 343 38.70 -64.43 -36.76
CA SER A 343 40.11 -64.74 -37.02
C SER A 343 40.51 -66.17 -36.57
N GLU A 344 39.84 -66.74 -35.56
CA GLU A 344 40.05 -68.14 -35.15
C GLU A 344 39.38 -69.18 -36.07
N ARG A 345 38.62 -68.77 -37.09
CA ARG A 345 37.90 -69.68 -38.00
C ARG A 345 38.49 -69.79 -39.41
N GLN A 346 39.64 -69.14 -39.67
CA GLN A 346 40.31 -69.10 -40.98
C GLN A 346 41.73 -69.69 -40.94
N ILE A 347 41.96 -70.74 -40.14
CA ILE A 347 43.17 -71.58 -40.23
C ILE A 347 42.86 -73.02 -40.67
N ASP A 348 41.60 -73.46 -40.76
CA ASP A 348 41.27 -74.87 -41.04
C ASP A 348 40.49 -75.10 -42.36
N ILE A 349 41.02 -74.70 -43.53
CA ILE A 349 40.61 -75.31 -44.82
C ILE A 349 41.79 -75.32 -45.80
N SER A 350 42.64 -76.33 -45.71
CA SER A 350 43.45 -76.87 -46.82
C SER A 350 44.05 -78.20 -46.39
N ASN A 351 43.25 -79.27 -46.37
CA ASN A 351 43.73 -80.66 -46.46
C ASN A 351 42.55 -81.59 -46.77
N GLU A 352 42.85 -82.63 -47.56
CA GLU A 352 42.03 -83.80 -47.95
C GLU A 352 41.14 -83.65 -49.20
N LYS A 353 41.65 -84.17 -50.33
CA LYS A 353 41.25 -85.50 -50.84
C LYS A 353 42.03 -85.87 -52.11
N ASP A 354 43.09 -86.64 -51.92
CA ASP A 354 43.53 -87.66 -52.90
C ASP A 354 42.96 -88.99 -52.40
N ASP A 355 42.27 -89.73 -53.28
CA ASP A 355 42.31 -91.19 -53.28
C ASP A 355 41.61 -91.80 -54.52
N ASN A 356 42.32 -92.79 -55.07
CA ASN A 356 41.94 -93.89 -55.96
C ASN A 356 41.94 -93.69 -57.48
N GLU A 357 43.07 -94.14 -58.04
CA GLU A 357 43.21 -94.80 -59.34
C GLU A 357 42.29 -96.01 -59.50
N ASP A 358 41.72 -96.20 -60.70
CA ASP A 358 41.47 -97.53 -61.24
C ASP A 358 41.49 -97.55 -62.79
N LYS A 359 42.55 -98.18 -63.31
CA LYS A 359 42.67 -99.13 -64.43
C LYS A 359 41.86 -99.00 -65.75
N ILE A 360 42.64 -98.76 -66.81
CA ILE A 360 42.94 -99.66 -67.96
C ILE A 360 41.89 -99.89 -69.10
N LEU A 361 42.36 -99.52 -70.31
CA LEU A 361 42.18 -100.05 -71.68
C LEU A 361 40.98 -99.63 -72.57
N ASN A 362 41.39 -98.95 -73.65
CA ASN A 362 41.04 -99.08 -75.08
C ASN A 362 39.59 -98.86 -75.54
N ASP A 363 39.39 -97.88 -76.43
CA ASP A 363 39.29 -98.16 -77.88
C ASP A 363 39.39 -96.87 -78.70
N ASP A 364 39.82 -97.04 -79.94
CA ASP A 364 40.35 -96.06 -80.88
C ASP A 364 39.38 -94.96 -81.39
N GLU A 365 40.00 -93.94 -81.99
CA GLU A 365 39.47 -92.97 -82.97
C GLU A 365 38.79 -91.68 -82.45
N GLN A 366 39.57 -90.66 -82.02
CA GLN A 366 39.31 -89.23 -82.30
C GLN A 366 40.43 -88.22 -81.87
N GLU A 367 41.72 -88.54 -81.97
CA GLU A 367 42.84 -87.72 -81.41
C GLU A 367 43.20 -86.40 -82.15
N GLY A 368 42.29 -85.77 -82.91
CA GLY A 368 42.60 -84.56 -83.69
C GLY A 368 42.00 -83.24 -83.20
N GLU A 369 40.83 -83.30 -82.57
CA GLU A 369 40.03 -82.11 -82.24
C GLU A 369 39.91 -81.84 -80.72
N GLU A 370 39.94 -82.87 -79.87
CA GLU A 370 39.82 -82.71 -78.40
C GLU A 370 41.05 -82.02 -77.76
N GLN A 371 42.26 -82.23 -78.28
CA GLN A 371 43.48 -81.62 -77.73
C GLN A 371 43.51 -80.09 -77.91
N LYS A 372 42.94 -79.57 -79.01
CA LYS A 372 42.88 -78.13 -79.26
C LYS A 372 41.81 -77.42 -78.42
N GLU A 373 40.73 -78.12 -78.10
CA GLU A 373 39.68 -77.60 -77.22
C GLU A 373 40.14 -77.59 -75.75
N TYR A 374 40.86 -78.64 -75.33
CA TYR A 374 41.52 -78.70 -74.02
C TYR A 374 42.55 -77.57 -73.82
N ASP A 375 43.43 -77.34 -74.80
CA ASP A 375 44.44 -76.28 -74.71
C ASP A 375 43.82 -74.86 -74.72
N LYS A 376 42.71 -74.66 -75.45
CA LYS A 376 41.99 -73.38 -75.47
C LYS A 376 41.28 -73.10 -74.14
N LEU A 377 40.62 -74.10 -73.57
CA LEU A 377 39.97 -74.00 -72.25
C LEU A 377 40.99 -73.71 -71.15
N LYS A 378 42.17 -74.34 -71.20
CA LYS A 378 43.25 -74.10 -70.25
C LYS A 378 43.79 -72.66 -70.30
N ILE A 379 43.94 -72.11 -71.50
CA ILE A 379 44.37 -70.70 -71.68
C ILE A 379 43.27 -69.72 -71.19
N GLU A 380 42.00 -70.00 -71.47
CA GLU A 380 40.88 -69.18 -70.96
C GLU A 380 40.78 -69.23 -69.43
N GLU A 381 41.07 -70.38 -68.82
CA GLU A 381 41.09 -70.54 -67.36
C GLU A 381 42.29 -69.82 -66.72
N GLU A 382 43.48 -69.87 -67.33
CA GLU A 382 44.65 -69.11 -66.89
C GLU A 382 44.45 -67.59 -67.00
N ILE A 383 43.75 -67.10 -68.03
CA ILE A 383 43.40 -65.68 -68.16
C ILE A 383 42.44 -65.25 -67.05
N LYS A 384 41.40 -66.05 -66.78
CA LYS A 384 40.45 -65.77 -65.68
C LYS A 384 41.12 -65.74 -64.32
N ILE A 385 42.07 -66.66 -64.08
CA ILE A 385 42.83 -66.68 -62.82
C ILE A 385 43.66 -65.41 -62.67
N LYS A 386 44.35 -64.96 -63.74
CA LYS A 386 45.11 -63.70 -63.70
C LYS A 386 44.23 -62.47 -63.52
N GLU A 387 43.08 -62.41 -64.18
CA GLU A 387 42.11 -61.33 -64.00
C GLU A 387 41.57 -61.28 -62.55
N GLU A 388 41.33 -62.45 -61.94
CA GLU A 388 40.91 -62.56 -60.55
C GLU A 388 42.02 -62.14 -59.58
N GLU A 389 43.27 -62.55 -59.81
CA GLU A 389 44.44 -62.14 -59.04
C GLU A 389 44.65 -60.61 -59.10
N GLU A 390 44.54 -60.01 -60.28
CA GLU A 390 44.62 -58.55 -60.44
C GLU A 390 43.47 -57.84 -59.72
N ARG A 391 42.26 -58.40 -59.72
CA ARG A 391 41.11 -57.84 -59.00
C ARG A 391 41.32 -57.87 -57.48
N ILE A 392 41.84 -58.98 -56.94
CA ILE A 392 42.17 -59.11 -55.52
C ILE A 392 43.22 -58.09 -55.10
N ILE A 393 44.27 -57.89 -55.91
CA ILE A 393 45.32 -56.89 -55.63
C ILE A 393 44.76 -55.46 -55.66
N ALA A 394 43.81 -55.17 -56.56
CA ALA A 394 43.15 -53.87 -56.63
C ALA A 394 42.23 -53.62 -55.41
N GLU A 395 41.46 -54.63 -54.98
CA GLU A 395 40.62 -54.56 -53.78
C GLU A 395 41.45 -54.40 -52.50
N GLU A 396 42.59 -55.09 -52.40
CA GLU A 396 43.54 -54.97 -51.29
C GLU A 396 44.08 -53.53 -51.16
N LYS A 397 44.43 -52.88 -52.29
CA LYS A 397 44.89 -51.49 -52.31
C LYS A 397 43.80 -50.50 -51.93
N LEU A 398 42.58 -50.69 -52.45
CA LEU A 398 41.44 -49.84 -52.10
C LEU A 398 41.16 -49.90 -50.59
N ARG A 399 41.21 -51.10 -50.00
CA ARG A 399 41.04 -51.28 -48.55
C ARG A 399 42.13 -50.56 -47.74
N GLN A 400 43.38 -50.59 -48.19
CA GLN A 400 44.47 -49.85 -47.53
C GLN A 400 44.28 -48.32 -47.60
N GLU A 401 43.82 -47.80 -48.75
CA GLU A 401 43.51 -46.37 -48.90
C GLU A 401 42.31 -45.95 -48.04
N GLU A 402 41.27 -46.78 -47.93
CA GLU A 402 40.13 -46.54 -47.05
C GLU A 402 40.52 -46.50 -45.57
N GLU A 403 41.42 -47.40 -45.12
CA GLU A 403 41.96 -47.38 -43.76
C GLU A 403 42.79 -46.12 -43.45
N GLU A 404 43.57 -45.62 -44.41
CA GLU A 404 44.31 -44.36 -44.24
C GLU A 404 43.37 -43.14 -44.16
N ILE A 405 42.33 -43.10 -44.99
CA ILE A 405 41.30 -42.05 -44.95
C ILE A 405 40.61 -42.04 -43.59
N GLU A 406 40.28 -43.20 -43.04
CA GLU A 406 39.60 -43.29 -41.74
C GLU A 406 40.51 -42.83 -40.59
N LYS A 407 41.80 -43.18 -40.62
CA LYS A 407 42.80 -42.66 -39.67
C LYS A 407 42.92 -41.12 -39.74
N LEU A 408 42.90 -40.56 -40.95
CA LEU A 408 42.97 -39.10 -41.13
C LEU A 408 41.73 -38.39 -40.58
N LYS A 409 40.53 -38.94 -40.77
CA LYS A 409 39.29 -38.40 -40.17
C LYS A 409 39.34 -38.44 -38.64
N GLN A 410 39.86 -39.52 -38.06
CA GLN A 410 39.99 -39.65 -36.61
C GLN A 410 40.89 -38.53 -36.04
N ILE A 411 42.01 -38.26 -36.70
CA ILE A 411 42.97 -37.21 -36.31
C ILE A 411 42.34 -35.80 -36.45
N GLU A 412 41.54 -35.57 -37.49
CA GLU A 412 40.85 -34.30 -37.69
C GLU A 412 39.79 -34.05 -36.60
N LYS A 413 39.02 -35.09 -36.25
CA LYS A 413 38.05 -35.04 -35.15
C LYS A 413 38.71 -34.79 -33.79
N GLU A 414 39.86 -35.41 -33.52
CA GLU A 414 40.62 -35.15 -32.30
C GLU A 414 41.13 -33.71 -32.20
N LYS A 415 41.54 -33.10 -33.33
CA LYS A 415 41.95 -31.70 -33.36
C LYS A 415 40.79 -30.74 -33.09
N GLU A 416 39.61 -30.99 -33.66
CA GLU A 416 38.42 -30.18 -33.37
C GLU A 416 38.04 -30.24 -31.89
N ILE A 417 38.07 -31.44 -31.29
CA ILE A 417 37.79 -31.63 -29.85
C ILE A 417 38.81 -30.87 -28.99
N GLU A 418 40.09 -30.88 -29.35
CA GLU A 418 41.14 -30.17 -28.61
C GLU A 418 40.98 -28.64 -28.72
N GLU A 419 40.56 -28.12 -29.88
CA GLU A 419 40.25 -26.69 -30.04
C GLU A 419 39.03 -26.27 -29.21
N GLU A 420 37.99 -27.10 -29.14
CA GLU A 420 36.83 -26.84 -28.27
C GLU A 420 37.21 -26.89 -26.79
N ARG A 421 38.04 -27.85 -26.37
CA ARG A 421 38.54 -27.94 -24.99
C ARG A 421 39.27 -26.67 -24.57
N LYS A 422 40.11 -26.11 -25.44
CA LYS A 422 40.81 -24.83 -25.17
C LYS A 422 39.85 -23.66 -25.01
N LYS A 423 38.83 -23.55 -25.87
CA LYS A 423 37.80 -22.49 -25.75
C LYS A 423 37.05 -22.60 -24.42
N ILE A 424 36.70 -23.83 -24.01
CA ILE A 424 36.03 -24.08 -22.73
C ILE A 424 36.93 -23.70 -21.55
N GLU A 425 38.23 -23.98 -21.63
CA GLU A 425 39.18 -23.64 -20.57
C GLU A 425 39.37 -22.11 -20.43
N GLU A 426 39.44 -21.39 -21.55
CA GLU A 426 39.46 -19.92 -21.56
C GLU A 426 38.17 -19.32 -20.98
N GLU A 427 37.01 -19.89 -21.30
CA GLU A 427 35.72 -19.44 -20.78
C GLU A 427 35.58 -19.72 -19.26
N LYS A 428 36.05 -20.88 -18.79
CA LYS A 428 36.11 -21.21 -17.36
C LYS A 428 36.99 -20.21 -16.59
N ALA A 429 38.14 -19.84 -17.14
CA ALA A 429 39.01 -18.84 -16.53
C ALA A 429 38.34 -17.45 -16.44
N LEU A 430 37.55 -17.08 -17.45
CA LEU A 430 36.79 -15.82 -17.44
C LEU A 430 35.68 -15.82 -16.38
N ILE A 431 34.95 -16.93 -16.24
CA ILE A 431 33.92 -17.10 -15.22
C ILE A 431 34.51 -17.03 -13.80
N GLU A 432 35.67 -17.65 -13.59
CA GLU A 432 36.37 -17.62 -12.31
C GLU A 432 36.82 -16.19 -11.93
N ALA A 433 37.33 -15.43 -12.90
CA ALA A 433 37.66 -14.03 -12.71
C ALA A 433 36.42 -13.15 -12.42
N GLU A 434 35.28 -13.44 -13.04
CA GLU A 434 34.02 -12.73 -12.79
C GLU A 434 33.46 -13.04 -11.39
N LYS A 435 33.56 -14.30 -10.93
CA LYS A 435 33.22 -14.70 -9.55
C LYS A 435 34.05 -13.95 -8.51
N LEU A 436 35.36 -13.82 -8.74
CA LEU A 436 36.24 -13.11 -7.82
C LEU A 436 35.85 -11.63 -7.70
N LYS A 437 35.53 -10.98 -8.81
CA LYS A 437 35.01 -9.59 -8.81
C LYS A 437 33.67 -9.47 -8.08
N GLN A 438 32.81 -10.48 -8.22
CA GLN A 438 31.51 -10.49 -7.56
C GLN A 438 31.64 -10.61 -6.04
N GLN A 439 32.56 -11.46 -5.55
CA GLN A 439 32.88 -11.55 -4.13
C GLN A 439 33.42 -10.22 -3.58
N GLU A 440 34.23 -9.50 -4.36
CA GLU A 440 34.78 -8.20 -3.96
C GLU A 440 33.71 -7.11 -3.87
N ILE A 441 32.72 -7.13 -4.77
CA ILE A 441 31.57 -6.21 -4.75
C ILE A 441 30.65 -6.53 -3.56
N GLU A 442 30.36 -7.81 -3.33
CA GLU A 442 29.51 -8.26 -2.22
C GLU A 442 30.10 -7.84 -0.87
N LYS A 443 31.42 -8.00 -0.71
CA LYS A 443 32.13 -7.53 0.48
C LYS A 443 32.01 -6.02 0.70
N LYS A 444 32.13 -5.21 -0.37
CA LYS A 444 31.95 -3.74 -0.27
C LYS A 444 30.52 -3.34 0.11
N LEU A 445 29.53 -4.04 -0.44
CA LEU A 445 28.12 -3.84 -0.09
C LEU A 445 27.84 -4.19 1.37
N GLU A 446 28.45 -5.26 1.88
CA GLU A 446 28.32 -5.66 3.28
C GLU A 446 28.97 -4.62 4.23
N GLU A 447 30.15 -4.10 3.88
CA GLU A 447 30.81 -3.01 4.60
C GLU A 447 29.98 -1.71 4.60
N GLU A 448 29.35 -1.35 3.48
CA GLU A 448 28.46 -0.18 3.39
C GLU A 448 27.17 -0.39 4.20
N ALA A 449 26.57 -1.58 4.15
CA ALA A 449 25.39 -1.92 4.93
C ALA A 449 25.67 -1.86 6.44
N GLU A 450 26.83 -2.34 6.88
CA GLU A 450 27.26 -2.25 8.28
C GLU A 450 27.46 -0.79 8.71
N LYS A 451 28.10 0.03 7.87
CA LYS A 451 28.25 1.47 8.11
C LYS A 451 26.89 2.17 8.25
N HIS A 452 25.94 1.84 7.38
CA HIS A 452 24.59 2.40 7.44
C HIS A 452 23.86 1.96 8.72
N ARG A 453 23.98 0.68 9.12
CA ARG A 453 23.42 0.20 10.40
C ARG A 453 24.01 0.94 11.60
N LEU A 454 25.32 1.17 11.62
CA LEU A 454 25.97 1.90 12.70
C LEU A 454 25.48 3.36 12.78
N GLU A 455 25.25 3.99 11.63
CA GLU A 455 24.74 5.37 11.57
C GLU A 455 23.28 5.47 12.02
N GLN A 456 22.44 4.50 11.62
CA GLN A 456 21.07 4.37 12.13
C GLN A 456 21.05 4.19 13.65
N GLU A 457 21.95 3.37 14.18
CA GLU A 457 22.04 3.12 15.62
C GLU A 457 22.50 4.36 16.39
N LYS A 458 23.48 5.11 15.88
CA LYS A 458 23.86 6.41 16.45
C LYS A 458 22.68 7.39 16.47
N THR A 459 21.93 7.45 15.38
CA THR A 459 20.76 8.32 15.27
C THR A 459 19.67 7.92 16.28
N ARG A 460 19.44 6.61 16.44
CA ARG A 460 18.51 6.07 17.45
C ARG A 460 18.92 6.48 18.86
N ILE A 461 20.19 6.30 19.22
CA ILE A 461 20.71 6.68 20.54
C ILE A 461 20.57 8.19 20.78
N ALA A 462 20.91 9.03 19.79
CA ALA A 462 20.76 10.48 19.89
C ALA A 462 19.28 10.88 20.09
N MET A 463 18.35 10.20 19.42
CA MET A 463 16.92 10.46 19.57
C MET A 463 16.40 10.00 20.94
N GLU A 464 16.89 8.87 21.47
CA GLU A 464 16.57 8.42 22.84
C GLU A 464 17.07 9.40 23.91
N GLU A 465 18.27 9.97 23.73
CA GLU A 465 18.79 11.01 24.62
C GLU A 465 17.97 12.29 24.56
N GLN A 466 17.53 12.72 23.37
CA GLN A 466 16.64 13.86 23.21
C GLN A 466 15.28 13.62 23.87
N MET A 467 14.69 12.43 23.70
CA MET A 467 13.43 12.08 24.34
C MET A 467 13.52 12.11 25.86
N LYS A 468 14.59 11.54 26.45
CA LYS A 468 14.84 11.65 27.90
C LYS A 468 14.96 13.10 28.36
N TRP A 469 15.66 13.93 27.59
CA TRP A 469 15.80 15.34 27.95
C TRP A 469 14.44 16.07 27.94
N ILE A 470 13.58 15.77 26.96
CA ILE A 470 12.21 16.32 26.88
C ILE A 470 11.38 15.85 28.09
N GLU A 471 11.37 14.55 28.39
CA GLU A 471 10.66 14.00 29.56
C GLU A 471 11.09 14.67 30.87
N ASP A 472 12.39 14.89 31.05
CA ASP A 472 12.92 15.61 32.22
C ASP A 472 12.48 17.08 32.26
N GLN A 473 12.41 17.77 31.11
CA GLN A 473 11.88 19.14 31.07
C GLN A 473 10.38 19.19 31.41
N GLU A 474 9.58 18.28 30.86
CA GLU A 474 8.15 18.21 31.14
C GLU A 474 7.89 17.96 32.62
N LYS A 475 8.67 17.07 33.24
CA LYS A 475 8.60 16.82 34.67
C LYS A 475 8.93 18.07 35.49
N ARG A 476 9.97 18.82 35.13
CA ARG A 476 10.31 20.09 35.80
C ARG A 476 9.21 21.13 35.66
N ILE A 477 8.63 21.26 34.47
CA ILE A 477 7.50 22.17 34.23
C ILE A 477 6.29 21.76 35.07
N ALA A 478 6.01 20.47 35.20
CA ALA A 478 4.92 19.96 36.03
C ALA A 478 5.15 20.25 37.53
N GLU A 479 6.37 20.06 38.02
CA GLU A 479 6.76 20.39 39.39
C GLU A 479 6.63 21.90 39.68
N GLU A 480 7.05 22.76 38.74
CA GLU A 480 6.90 24.22 38.85
C GLU A 480 5.43 24.65 38.83
N LYS A 481 4.60 24.06 37.98
CA LYS A 481 3.14 24.29 37.96
C LYS A 481 2.49 23.92 39.29
N MET A 482 2.82 22.74 39.84
CA MET A 482 2.27 22.29 41.11
C MET A 482 2.68 23.22 42.26
N LYS A 483 3.92 23.72 42.24
CA LYS A 483 4.40 24.71 43.22
C LYS A 483 3.64 26.03 43.11
N PHE A 484 3.44 26.52 41.89
CA PHE A 484 2.68 27.74 41.63
C PHE A 484 1.23 27.63 42.11
N GLU A 485 0.56 26.50 41.83
CA GLU A 485 -0.81 26.24 42.30
C GLU A 485 -0.90 26.21 43.84
N LEU A 486 0.11 25.64 44.51
CA LEU A 486 0.17 25.61 45.97
C LEU A 486 0.35 27.02 46.55
N GLU A 487 1.21 27.85 45.95
CA GLU A 487 1.44 29.23 46.35
C GLU A 487 0.17 30.09 46.16
N GLU A 488 -0.53 29.94 45.03
CA GLU A 488 -1.83 30.57 44.77
C GLU A 488 -2.88 30.17 45.82
N LYS A 489 -2.94 28.88 46.17
CA LYS A 489 -3.87 28.39 47.19
C LYS A 489 -3.57 28.98 48.56
N GLN A 490 -2.30 29.01 48.98
CA GLN A 490 -1.88 29.61 50.25
C GLN A 490 -2.21 31.09 50.30
N LYS A 491 -2.02 31.82 49.20
CA LYS A 491 -2.36 33.23 49.11
C LYS A 491 -3.87 33.47 49.27
N ARG A 492 -4.71 32.67 48.61
CA ARG A 492 -6.17 32.75 48.77
C ARG A 492 -6.61 32.43 50.20
N GLU A 493 -6.00 31.44 50.85
CA GLU A 493 -6.28 31.13 52.26
C GLU A 493 -5.91 32.30 53.19
N GLN A 494 -4.78 32.97 52.94
CA GLN A 494 -4.39 34.18 53.70
C GLN A 494 -5.34 35.35 53.47
N GLU A 495 -5.80 35.56 52.23
CA GLU A 495 -6.77 36.61 51.90
C GLU A 495 -8.11 36.38 52.62
N ILE A 496 -8.60 35.14 52.65
CA ILE A 496 -9.82 34.75 53.38
C ILE A 496 -9.65 35.04 54.88
N LEU A 497 -8.52 34.63 55.48
CA LEU A 497 -8.26 34.86 56.90
C LEU A 497 -8.23 36.35 57.25
N GLN A 498 -7.59 37.17 56.41
CA GLN A 498 -7.55 38.62 56.59
C GLN A 498 -8.95 39.25 56.45
N GLU A 499 -9.79 38.73 55.56
CA GLU A 499 -11.16 39.21 55.40
C GLU A 499 -12.03 38.84 56.62
N GLU A 500 -11.88 37.64 57.17
CA GLU A 500 -12.55 37.21 58.39
C GLU A 500 -12.13 38.06 59.61
N GLU A 501 -10.84 38.38 59.72
CA GLU A 501 -10.32 39.25 60.78
C GLU A 501 -10.89 40.67 60.67
N ARG A 502 -10.93 41.24 59.44
CA ARG A 502 -11.57 42.55 59.20
C ARG A 502 -13.05 42.55 59.60
N LYS A 503 -13.79 41.50 59.25
CA LYS A 503 -15.21 41.35 59.63
C LYS A 503 -15.39 41.28 61.15
N ARG A 504 -14.49 40.57 61.85
CA ARG A 504 -14.50 40.52 63.32
C ARG A 504 -14.26 41.89 63.95
N ILE A 505 -13.24 42.62 63.49
CA ILE A 505 -12.93 43.96 64.00
C ILE A 505 -14.11 44.90 63.76
N GLN A 506 -14.71 44.85 62.57
CA GLN A 506 -15.88 45.67 62.25
C GLN A 506 -17.06 45.37 63.19
N LEU A 507 -17.33 44.08 63.47
CA LEU A 507 -18.39 43.69 64.40
C LEU A 507 -18.12 44.19 65.83
N GLU A 508 -16.87 44.10 66.30
CA GLU A 508 -16.47 44.63 67.61
C GLU A 508 -16.62 46.16 67.69
N GLU A 509 -16.28 46.88 66.62
CA GLU A 509 -16.50 48.32 66.52
C GLU A 509 -17.98 48.70 66.55
N GLU A 510 -18.83 47.96 65.84
CA GLU A 510 -20.29 48.15 65.85
C GLU A 510 -20.88 47.88 67.24
N GLU A 511 -20.45 46.81 67.92
CA GLU A 511 -20.86 46.53 69.30
C GLU A 511 -20.42 47.63 70.27
N LEU A 512 -19.21 48.18 70.10
CA LEU A 512 -18.70 49.25 70.94
C LEU A 512 -19.50 50.55 70.72
N GLN A 513 -19.81 50.88 69.47
CA GLN A 513 -20.65 52.03 69.14
C GLN A 513 -22.06 51.88 69.72
N GLU A 514 -22.65 50.69 69.67
CA GLU A 514 -23.96 50.43 70.25
C GLU A 514 -23.94 50.56 71.78
N LYS A 515 -22.91 50.02 72.44
CA LYS A 515 -22.73 50.21 73.90
C LYS A 515 -22.59 51.68 74.26
N GLN A 516 -21.84 52.46 73.49
CA GLN A 516 -21.72 53.91 73.69
C GLN A 516 -23.05 54.63 73.48
N ARG A 517 -23.84 54.23 72.48
CA ARG A 517 -25.18 54.78 72.21
C ARG A 517 -26.14 54.50 73.37
N ILE A 518 -26.17 53.26 73.87
CA ILE A 518 -26.98 52.87 75.02
C ILE A 518 -26.55 53.65 76.27
N GLN A 519 -25.25 53.83 76.50
CA GLN A 519 -24.75 54.62 77.63
C GLN A 519 -25.18 56.09 77.53
N GLN A 520 -25.09 56.70 76.34
CA GLN A 520 -25.57 58.07 76.11
C GLN A 520 -27.07 58.21 76.34
N GLU A 521 -27.87 57.22 75.93
CA GLU A 521 -29.30 57.19 76.23
C GLU A 521 -29.58 57.11 77.73
N PHE A 522 -28.82 56.28 78.46
CA PHE A 522 -28.92 56.16 79.91
C PHE A 522 -28.55 57.47 80.61
N ASP A 523 -27.42 58.08 80.25
CA ASP A 523 -26.97 59.38 80.77
C ASP A 523 -27.99 60.49 80.49
N ASN A 524 -28.64 60.45 79.31
CA ASN A 524 -29.70 61.39 78.97
C ASN A 524 -30.98 61.14 79.79
N GLN A 525 -31.35 59.89 80.06
CA GLN A 525 -32.48 59.56 80.94
C GLN A 525 -32.21 59.97 82.39
N ASP A 526 -30.99 59.79 82.87
CA ASP A 526 -30.59 60.22 84.21
C ASP A 526 -30.61 61.74 84.32
N LYS A 527 -30.13 62.49 83.31
CA LYS A 527 -30.30 63.95 83.26
C LYS A 527 -31.77 64.38 83.27
N ILE A 528 -32.64 63.67 82.54
CA ILE A 528 -34.08 63.94 82.55
C ILE A 528 -34.69 63.64 83.93
N ARG A 529 -34.23 62.58 84.61
CA ARG A 529 -34.64 62.28 85.99
C ARG A 529 -34.17 63.34 86.96
N GLU A 530 -32.92 63.76 86.89
CA GLU A 530 -32.38 64.83 87.74
C GLU A 530 -33.12 66.16 87.52
N GLN A 531 -33.45 66.50 86.27
CA GLN A 531 -34.30 67.66 85.97
C GLN A 531 -35.70 67.52 86.58
N LYS A 532 -36.34 66.35 86.45
CA LYS A 532 -37.65 66.09 87.09
C LYS A 532 -37.57 66.11 88.61
N GLU A 533 -36.48 65.66 89.21
CA GLU A 533 -36.25 65.72 90.66
C GLU A 533 -35.99 67.14 91.13
N GLN A 534 -35.27 67.96 90.35
CA GLN A 534 -35.11 69.39 90.60
C GLN A 534 -36.45 70.12 90.49
N GLU A 535 -37.25 69.87 89.45
CA GLU A 535 -38.61 70.42 89.30
C GLU A 535 -39.53 69.98 90.46
N LEU A 536 -39.42 68.72 90.90
CA LEU A 536 -40.16 68.20 92.05
C LEU A 536 -39.68 68.82 93.38
N ALA A 537 -38.39 69.07 93.54
CA ALA A 537 -37.81 69.75 94.69
C ALA A 537 -38.21 71.24 94.73
N GLU A 538 -38.25 71.92 93.60
CA GLU A 538 -38.78 73.28 93.45
C GLU A 538 -40.28 73.35 93.74
N SER A 539 -41.05 72.35 93.29
CA SER A 539 -42.47 72.17 93.64
C SER A 539 -42.67 71.92 95.15
N LYS A 540 -41.81 71.10 95.77
CA LYS A 540 -41.82 70.87 97.23
C LYS A 540 -41.36 72.09 98.04
N ASN A 541 -40.47 72.92 97.50
CA ASN A 541 -40.06 74.18 98.14
C ASN A 541 -41.16 75.25 98.04
N LYS A 542 -41.91 75.31 96.93
CA LYS A 542 -43.14 76.11 96.82
C LYS A 542 -44.23 75.62 97.79
N ASN A 543 -44.33 74.32 98.03
CA ASN A 543 -45.30 73.73 98.96
C ASN A 543 -44.84 73.65 100.44
N LYS A 544 -43.65 74.17 100.80
CA LYS A 544 -43.17 74.26 102.21
C LYS A 544 -43.29 75.67 102.80
N VAL A 545 -43.63 76.67 101.98
CA VAL A 545 -43.86 78.06 102.41
C VAL A 545 -45.35 78.36 102.64
N ASP A 546 -46.26 77.50 102.20
CA ASP A 546 -47.69 77.62 102.48
C ASP A 546 -48.27 76.28 102.94
N PHE A 547 -49.24 76.36 103.86
CA PHE A 547 -50.00 75.28 104.50
C PHE A 547 -49.57 74.82 105.90
N ASN A 548 -49.37 75.82 106.77
CA ASN A 548 -49.98 75.81 108.10
C ASN A 548 -51.49 76.14 107.96
N LEU A 549 -52.33 75.23 107.46
CA LEU A 549 -53.80 75.33 107.55
C LEU A 549 -54.51 74.02 107.16
N VAL A 550 -55.13 73.39 108.18
CA VAL A 550 -56.50 72.86 108.16
C VAL A 550 -56.86 71.69 107.21
N ASN A 551 -57.02 70.50 107.81
CA ASN A 551 -58.25 69.68 107.86
C ASN A 551 -59.06 69.40 106.57
N LYS A 552 -59.12 68.11 106.12
CA LYS A 552 -60.34 67.24 106.00
C LYS A 552 -60.29 66.21 104.85
N ARG A 553 -60.73 64.98 105.21
CA ARG A 553 -61.51 63.96 104.47
C ARG A 553 -60.89 63.23 103.24
N LEU A 554 -60.68 61.90 103.43
CA LEU A 554 -61.23 60.70 102.72
C LEU A 554 -61.85 60.86 101.30
N PRO A 555 -61.98 59.81 100.45
CA PRO A 555 -61.54 58.39 100.54
C PRO A 555 -61.04 57.74 99.20
N SER A 556 -60.87 56.41 99.25
CA SER A 556 -60.52 55.37 98.27
C SER A 556 -61.10 55.40 96.85
N ALA A 557 -60.37 54.81 95.90
CA ALA A 557 -60.79 53.78 94.93
C ALA A 557 -59.58 53.48 94.01
N SER A 558 -59.02 52.28 93.99
CA SER A 558 -59.49 51.09 93.24
C SER A 558 -59.21 51.17 91.73
N SER A 559 -58.30 50.27 91.33
CA SER A 559 -58.51 49.26 90.28
C SER A 559 -58.07 49.54 88.83
N ILE A 560 -57.65 48.42 88.21
CA ILE A 560 -57.79 48.03 86.80
C ILE A 560 -56.73 48.57 85.83
N PHE A 561 -56.12 47.83 84.89
CA PHE A 561 -56.10 46.42 84.39
C PHE A 561 -54.84 46.34 83.48
N ILE A 562 -54.03 45.27 83.48
CA ILE A 562 -54.05 44.11 82.53
C ILE A 562 -54.15 44.44 81.02
N ARG A 563 -53.04 44.21 80.28
CA ARG A 563 -52.87 43.36 79.06
C ARG A 563 -51.50 43.66 78.40
N LYS A 564 -50.56 42.71 78.26
CA LYS A 564 -50.43 41.59 77.28
C LYS A 564 -50.16 42.03 75.82
N GLY A 565 -49.08 41.45 75.26
CA GLY A 565 -48.73 41.40 73.83
C GLY A 565 -47.54 42.31 73.51
N GLN A 566 -46.44 41.87 72.91
CA GLN A 566 -46.06 40.63 72.24
C GLN A 566 -44.54 40.46 72.38
#